data_AF-A0A6A3CMD5-F1
#
_entry.id   AF-A0A6A3CMD5-F1
#
_cell.length_a   1.000
_cell.length_b   1.000
_cell.length_c   1.000
_cell.angle_alpha   90.00
_cell.angle_beta   90.00
_cell.angle_gamma   90.00
#
_symmetry.space_group_name_H-M   'P 1'
#
loop_
_entity.id
_entity.type
_entity.pdbx_description
1 polymer ?
#
loop_
_entity_poly.entity_id
_entity_poly.type
_entity_poly.pdbx_seq_one_letter_code
_entity_poly.pdbx_strand_id
1 'polypeptide(L)'
;MHKSNNVPWSLLPLPASDNMYWFSPNQASNQDIGFDIRLGRLHSLGFVVYYRQDLKFTTDLSELLTEPMQLARRDQLLDHKFVNILHSLQVAQFYFWKLWKSQALTNKVECGKAVRLSQSQSEKISQVNSVFLKDTKLVETVFHSADQCYFDPVTFSASIAAWEDYSCKLHKEILLSLPQWRAHQAIYRIKFDVA
;
A
#
# COMPACT_ATOMS: atom_id res chain seq x y z
N MET A 1 -2.02 -32.60 21.81
CA MET A 1 -2.99 -31.52 22.07
C MET A 1 -2.26 -30.18 21.92
N HIS A 2 -2.32 -29.56 20.73
CA HIS A 2 -1.72 -28.24 20.51
C HIS A 2 -2.69 -27.17 21.02
N LYS A 3 -2.23 -26.36 21.98
CA LYS A 3 -2.91 -25.16 22.45
C LYS A 3 -3.08 -24.20 21.27
N SER A 4 -4.33 -23.97 20.86
CA SER A 4 -4.67 -22.90 19.94
C SER A 4 -4.47 -21.57 20.65
N ASN A 5 -3.38 -20.87 20.33
CA ASN A 5 -3.23 -19.48 20.70
C ASN A 5 -4.28 -18.68 19.93
N ASN A 6 -5.38 -18.32 20.62
CA ASN A 6 -6.40 -17.38 20.15
C ASN A 6 -5.81 -15.95 20.14
N VAL A 7 -4.81 -15.71 19.30
CA VAL A 7 -4.52 -14.34 18.86
C VAL A 7 -5.57 -14.02 17.80
N PRO A 8 -6.29 -12.89 17.88
CA PRO A 8 -7.10 -12.44 16.76
C PRO A 8 -6.15 -12.33 15.58
N TRP A 9 -6.27 -13.23 14.62
CA TRP A 9 -5.44 -13.20 13.42
C TRP A 9 -5.76 -11.87 12.75
N SER A 10 -4.89 -10.88 12.90
CA SER A 10 -5.02 -9.65 12.15
C SER A 10 -4.90 -10.07 10.69
N LEU A 11 -6.02 -10.05 9.96
CA LEU A 11 -6.08 -10.32 8.52
C LEU A 11 -5.38 -9.24 7.69
N LEU A 12 -4.78 -8.28 8.40
CA LEU A 12 -3.90 -7.26 7.89
C LEU A 12 -2.66 -7.93 7.29
N PRO A 13 -2.24 -7.48 6.09
CA PRO A 13 -1.15 -8.12 5.39
C PRO A 13 0.13 -8.02 6.21
N LEU A 14 0.82 -9.15 6.35
CA LEU A 14 2.25 -9.13 6.67
C LEU A 14 2.95 -8.31 5.58
N PRO A 15 3.97 -7.50 5.91
CA PRO A 15 4.70 -6.75 4.91
C PRO A 15 5.18 -7.71 3.80
N ALA A 16 5.00 -7.28 2.54
CA ALA A 16 5.56 -8.01 1.41
C ALA A 16 7.08 -8.14 1.59
N SER A 17 7.64 -9.22 1.03
CA SER A 17 9.09 -9.48 0.98
C SER A 17 9.87 -8.20 0.68
N ASP A 18 11.02 -8.04 1.33
CA ASP A 18 11.91 -6.86 1.22
C ASP A 18 12.41 -6.61 -0.20
N ASN A 19 12.16 -7.55 -1.12
CA ASN A 19 12.63 -7.53 -2.51
C ASN A 19 11.65 -6.86 -3.50
N MET A 20 10.86 -5.88 -3.06
CA MET A 20 9.88 -5.15 -3.89
C MET A 20 10.44 -3.84 -4.49
N TYR A 21 11.73 -3.85 -4.87
CA TYR A 21 12.38 -2.73 -5.54
C TYR A 21 12.25 -2.84 -7.06
N TRP A 22 11.86 -1.74 -7.70
CA TRP A 22 11.91 -1.62 -9.16
C TRP A 22 13.28 -1.12 -9.61
N PHE A 23 13.89 -1.82 -10.57
CA PHE A 23 15.12 -1.40 -11.24
C PHE A 23 14.83 -1.16 -12.73
N SER A 24 15.35 -0.07 -13.29
CA SER A 24 15.20 0.23 -14.72
C SER A 24 16.02 -0.75 -15.58
N PRO A 25 15.43 -1.44 -16.58
CA PRO A 25 16.13 -2.44 -17.39
C PRO A 25 17.34 -1.92 -18.19
N ASN A 26 17.41 -0.62 -18.45
CA ASN A 26 18.40 -0.02 -19.36
C ASN A 26 19.58 0.67 -18.67
N GLN A 27 19.77 0.50 -17.35
CA GLN A 27 20.76 1.26 -16.58
C GLN A 27 21.70 0.34 -15.77
N ALA A 28 22.45 -0.49 -16.49
CA ALA A 28 23.37 -1.50 -15.94
C ALA A 28 24.63 -0.94 -15.22
N SER A 29 24.70 0.36 -14.88
CA SER A 29 25.89 0.93 -14.21
C SER A 29 25.59 1.85 -13.02
N ASN A 30 24.33 2.25 -12.78
CA ASN A 30 23.97 3.10 -11.66
C ASN A 30 22.95 2.35 -10.78
N GLN A 31 23.45 1.64 -9.76
CA GLN A 31 22.64 0.89 -8.78
C GLN A 31 21.70 1.78 -7.94
N ASP A 32 21.66 3.09 -8.20
CA ASP A 32 20.93 4.08 -7.41
C ASP A 32 19.54 4.48 -7.95
N ILE A 33 19.16 4.02 -9.15
CA ILE A 33 17.97 4.52 -9.86
C ILE A 33 16.82 3.50 -9.78
N GLY A 34 16.33 3.29 -8.56
CA GLY A 34 15.19 2.44 -8.28
C GLY A 34 14.30 3.03 -7.19
N PHE A 35 13.08 2.52 -7.09
CA PHE A 35 12.10 2.94 -6.08
C PHE A 35 11.37 1.73 -5.50
N ASP A 36 10.81 1.89 -4.30
CA ASP A 36 9.91 0.89 -3.73
C ASP A 36 8.58 0.88 -4.50
N ILE A 37 8.20 -0.28 -5.04
CA ILE A 37 7.01 -0.42 -5.91
C ILE A 37 5.72 0.02 -5.20
N ARG A 38 5.64 -0.15 -3.87
CA ARG A 38 4.44 0.17 -3.10
C ARG A 38 4.32 1.68 -2.95
N LEU A 39 5.41 2.35 -2.62
CA LEU A 39 5.47 3.82 -2.63
C LEU A 39 5.22 4.38 -4.01
N GLY A 40 5.84 3.82 -5.05
CA GLY A 40 5.64 4.27 -6.42
C GLY A 40 4.18 4.20 -6.86
N ARG A 41 3.47 3.12 -6.51
CA ARG A 41 2.03 2.96 -6.79
C ARG A 41 1.15 3.87 -5.94
N LEU A 42 1.50 4.12 -4.68
CA LEU A 42 0.79 5.10 -3.87
C LEU A 42 0.95 6.51 -4.47
N HIS A 43 2.17 6.87 -4.85
CA HIS A 43 2.51 8.13 -5.51
C HIS A 43 1.73 8.29 -6.81
N SER A 44 1.68 7.28 -7.67
CA SER A 44 0.91 7.35 -8.92
C SER A 44 -0.60 7.47 -8.71
N LEU A 45 -1.11 7.13 -7.53
CA LEU A 45 -2.51 7.33 -7.12
C LEU A 45 -2.75 8.68 -6.42
N GLY A 46 -1.72 9.53 -6.34
CA GLY A 46 -1.74 10.85 -5.70
C GLY A 46 -1.59 10.82 -4.19
N PHE A 47 -1.16 9.70 -3.61
CA PHE A 47 -0.90 9.58 -2.18
C PHE A 47 0.60 9.71 -1.88
N VAL A 48 0.90 10.39 -0.77
CA VAL A 48 2.22 10.45 -0.17
C VAL A 48 2.15 9.89 1.24
N VAL A 49 3.29 9.40 1.75
CA VAL A 49 3.35 8.69 3.04
C VAL A 49 3.91 9.61 4.11
N TYR A 50 3.26 9.60 5.27
CA TYR A 50 3.68 10.32 6.46
C TYR A 50 3.94 9.35 7.62
N TYR A 51 5.15 9.40 8.16
CA TYR A 51 5.53 8.72 9.40
C TYR A 51 5.58 9.75 10.53
N ARG A 52 4.90 9.45 11.65
CA ARG A 52 4.86 10.38 12.80
C ARG A 52 6.21 10.46 13.52
N GLN A 53 6.91 9.34 13.61
CA GLN A 53 8.19 9.23 14.29
C GLN A 53 9.30 9.93 13.49
N ASP A 54 10.28 10.50 14.18
CA ASP A 54 11.42 11.13 13.52
C ASP A 54 12.26 10.06 12.84
N LEU A 55 12.35 10.18 11.52
CA LEU A 55 13.00 9.20 10.67
C LEU A 55 14.52 9.29 10.86
N LYS A 56 15.05 8.35 11.63
CA LYS A 56 16.49 8.08 11.61
C LYS A 56 16.78 7.20 10.41
N PHE A 57 16.96 7.80 9.24
CA PHE A 57 17.36 7.13 7.99
C PHE A 57 18.76 6.46 8.05
N THR A 58 19.32 6.32 9.26
CA THR A 58 20.59 5.66 9.56
C THR A 58 20.43 4.14 9.77
N THR A 59 19.19 3.66 9.89
CA THR A 59 18.83 2.25 10.11
C THR A 59 18.06 1.70 8.91
N ASP A 60 18.04 0.37 8.76
CA ASP A 60 17.50 -0.36 7.62
C ASP A 60 16.15 0.21 7.13
N LEU A 61 16.15 0.74 5.90
CA LEU A 61 15.00 1.37 5.28
C LEU A 61 13.84 0.39 5.06
N SER A 62 14.11 -0.91 5.04
CA SER A 62 13.08 -1.95 4.92
C SER A 62 12.19 -2.02 6.17
N GLU A 63 12.75 -1.81 7.36
CA GLU A 63 12.00 -1.80 8.62
C GLU A 63 10.94 -0.69 8.63
N LEU A 64 11.29 0.48 8.09
CA LEU A 64 10.37 1.61 8.03
C LEU A 64 9.11 1.32 7.20
N LEU A 65 9.21 0.47 6.19
CA LEU A 65 8.07 0.08 5.35
C LEU A 65 7.08 -0.81 6.12
N THR A 66 7.52 -1.41 7.23
CA THR A 66 6.68 -2.18 8.15
C THR A 66 6.07 -1.32 9.26
N GLU A 67 6.57 -0.10 9.46
CA GLU A 67 6.10 0.78 10.51
C GLU A 67 4.71 1.38 10.20
N PRO A 68 3.89 1.61 11.23
CA PRO A 68 2.60 2.25 11.05
C PRO A 68 2.71 3.71 10.56
N MET A 69 1.86 4.06 9.60
CA MET A 69 1.95 5.35 8.89
C MET A 69 0.57 5.92 8.56
N GLN A 70 0.54 7.17 8.09
CA GLN A 70 -0.65 7.80 7.54
C GLN A 70 -0.43 8.18 6.08
N LEU A 71 -1.51 8.23 5.31
CA LEU A 71 -1.47 8.79 3.97
C LEU A 71 -1.80 10.27 4.02
N ALA A 72 -1.11 11.04 3.16
CA ALA A 72 -1.53 12.36 2.78
C ALA A 72 -1.82 12.38 1.27
N ARG A 73 -2.67 13.30 0.85
CA ARG A 73 -3.00 13.55 -0.56
C ARG A 73 -3.23 15.03 -0.76
N ARG A 74 -2.52 15.61 -1.73
CA ARG A 74 -2.43 17.08 -1.89
C ARG A 74 -1.99 17.70 -0.55
N ASP A 75 -2.74 18.65 -0.02
CA ASP A 75 -2.42 19.32 1.25
C ASP A 75 -3.13 18.69 2.46
N GLN A 76 -3.64 17.46 2.35
CA GLN A 76 -4.51 16.85 3.36
C GLN A 76 -3.88 15.58 3.94
N LEU A 77 -3.74 15.53 5.26
CA LEU A 77 -3.41 14.30 5.98
C LEU A 77 -4.70 13.53 6.28
N LEU A 78 -4.74 12.25 5.94
CA LEU A 78 -5.89 11.40 6.24
C LEU A 78 -5.86 10.97 7.71
N ASP A 79 -7.01 11.06 8.37
CA ASP A 79 -7.19 10.67 9.76
C ASP A 79 -7.37 9.15 9.92
N HIS A 80 -6.40 8.41 9.39
CA HIS A 80 -6.31 6.97 9.59
C HIS A 80 -4.86 6.53 9.64
N LYS A 81 -4.54 5.73 10.65
CA LYS A 81 -3.22 5.13 10.84
C LYS A 81 -3.23 3.72 10.28
N PHE A 82 -2.57 3.55 9.14
CA PHE A 82 -2.36 2.26 8.52
C PHE A 82 -1.30 1.46 9.27
N VAL A 83 -1.46 0.14 9.25
CA VAL A 83 -0.55 -0.83 9.90
C VAL A 83 0.84 -0.78 9.30
N ASN A 84 0.93 -0.70 7.98
CA ASN A 84 2.16 -0.61 7.21
C ASN A 84 1.83 -0.11 5.79
N ILE A 85 2.86 0.03 4.96
CA ILE A 85 2.68 0.51 3.58
C ILE A 85 1.87 -0.42 2.68
N LEU A 86 1.94 -1.73 2.92
CA LEU A 86 1.20 -2.69 2.12
C LEU A 86 -0.30 -2.57 2.40
N HIS A 87 -0.68 -2.42 3.67
CA HIS A 87 -2.07 -2.20 4.05
C HIS A 87 -2.64 -0.95 3.38
N SER A 88 -1.91 0.17 3.42
CA SER A 88 -2.36 1.41 2.80
C SER A 88 -2.50 1.30 1.28
N LEU A 89 -1.56 0.61 0.61
CA LEU A 89 -1.63 0.39 -0.83
C LEU A 89 -2.84 -0.46 -1.21
N GLN A 90 -3.10 -1.54 -0.47
CA GLN A 90 -4.25 -2.41 -0.73
C GLN A 90 -5.58 -1.65 -0.59
N VAL A 91 -5.73 -0.85 0.46
CA VAL A 91 -6.92 0.00 0.65
C VAL A 91 -7.06 1.01 -0.49
N ALA A 92 -5.97 1.68 -0.88
CA ALA A 92 -5.99 2.65 -1.98
C ALA A 92 -6.41 2.01 -3.31
N GLN A 93 -5.85 0.84 -3.63
CA GLN A 93 -6.21 0.09 -4.81
C GLN A 93 -7.66 -0.40 -4.77
N PHE A 94 -8.14 -0.87 -3.62
CA PHE A 94 -9.53 -1.29 -3.43
C PHE A 94 -10.50 -0.13 -3.65
N TYR A 95 -10.21 1.05 -3.09
CA TYR A 95 -11.01 2.26 -3.28
C TYR A 95 -11.17 2.59 -4.77
N PHE A 96 -10.06 2.68 -5.51
CA PHE A 96 -10.11 3.02 -6.94
C PHE A 96 -10.75 1.91 -7.78
N TRP A 97 -10.52 0.64 -7.45
CA TRP A 97 -11.20 -0.47 -8.11
C TRP A 97 -12.72 -0.39 -7.95
N LYS A 98 -13.21 -0.08 -6.73
CA LYS A 98 -14.64 0.12 -6.47
C LYS A 98 -15.19 1.33 -7.20
N LEU A 99 -14.44 2.44 -7.22
CA LEU A 99 -14.83 3.67 -7.90
C LEU A 99 -14.95 3.49 -9.42
N TRP A 100 -14.00 2.76 -10.03
CA TRP A 100 -14.05 2.44 -11.46
C TRP A 100 -15.19 1.48 -11.79
N LYS A 101 -15.46 0.50 -10.93
CA LYS A 101 -16.58 -0.43 -11.11
C LYS A 101 -17.95 0.27 -11.06
N SER A 102 -18.09 1.33 -10.26
CA SER A 102 -19.34 2.07 -10.12
C SER A 102 -19.60 3.12 -11.21
N GLN A 103 -18.69 3.30 -12.19
CA GLN A 103 -18.74 4.36 -13.21
C GLN A 103 -18.95 5.79 -12.63
N ALA A 104 -18.69 5.99 -11.33
CA ALA A 104 -18.94 7.25 -10.62
C ALA A 104 -17.97 8.39 -11.00
N LEU A 105 -17.09 8.18 -11.99
CA LEU A 105 -16.03 9.11 -12.39
C LEU A 105 -16.53 10.28 -13.27
N THR A 106 -17.82 10.36 -13.58
CA THR A 106 -18.39 11.40 -14.47
C THR A 106 -18.59 12.75 -13.80
N ASN A 107 -18.57 12.84 -12.46
CA ASN A 107 -18.87 14.08 -11.77
C ASN A 107 -17.60 14.68 -11.15
N LYS A 108 -17.07 15.73 -11.79
CA LYS A 108 -16.12 16.65 -11.15
C LYS A 108 -16.79 17.23 -9.90
N VAL A 109 -16.34 16.80 -8.73
CA VAL A 109 -16.78 17.37 -7.46
C VAL A 109 -15.61 18.11 -6.81
N GLU A 110 -15.90 19.32 -6.37
CA GLU A 110 -14.99 20.20 -5.65
C GLU A 110 -14.62 19.64 -4.28
N CYS A 111 -13.39 19.95 -3.88
CA CYS A 111 -12.75 19.42 -2.70
C CYS A 111 -13.34 20.05 -1.41
N GLY A 112 -13.78 19.21 -0.48
CA GLY A 112 -14.26 19.66 0.84
C GLY A 112 -13.16 20.35 1.67
N LYS A 113 -13.58 21.22 2.60
CA LYS A 113 -12.67 21.94 3.51
C LYS A 113 -11.81 20.97 4.30
N ALA A 114 -10.50 21.09 4.13
CA ALA A 114 -9.54 20.13 4.68
C ALA A 114 -8.57 20.76 5.66
N VAL A 115 -8.11 19.93 6.59
CA VAL A 115 -6.99 20.22 7.48
C VAL A 115 -5.73 20.26 6.63
N ARG A 116 -5.09 21.44 6.56
CA ARG A 116 -3.84 21.63 5.82
C ARG A 116 -2.68 20.94 6.55
N LEU A 117 -1.79 20.33 5.78
CA LEU A 117 -0.49 19.86 6.29
C LEU A 117 0.27 21.02 6.95
N SER A 118 0.83 20.77 8.13
CA SER A 118 1.79 21.70 8.74
C SER A 118 3.13 21.64 8.00
N GLN A 119 3.94 22.69 8.13
CA GLN A 119 5.28 22.72 7.53
C GLN A 119 6.14 21.52 7.94
N SER A 120 6.14 21.19 9.24
CA SER A 120 6.86 20.02 9.76
C SER A 120 6.41 18.69 9.15
N GLN A 121 5.13 18.54 8.82
CA GLN A 121 4.61 17.34 8.17
C GLN A 121 5.05 17.26 6.71
N SER A 122 5.02 18.39 6.00
CA SER A 122 5.48 18.49 4.62
C SER A 122 6.98 18.18 4.48
N GLU A 123 7.80 18.66 5.42
CA GLU A 123 9.23 18.35 5.48
C GLU A 123 9.48 16.84 5.68
N LYS A 124 8.75 16.20 6.60
CA LYS A 124 8.85 14.74 6.82
C LYS A 124 8.45 13.94 5.59
N ILE A 125 7.36 14.32 4.92
CA ILE A 125 6.93 13.69 3.66
C ILE A 125 8.01 13.84 2.59
N SER A 126 8.61 15.03 2.47
CA SER A 126 9.67 15.30 1.49
C SER A 126 10.90 14.44 1.73
N GLN A 127 11.26 14.20 3.00
CA GLN A 127 12.36 13.30 3.37
C GLN A 127 12.07 11.84 3.01
N VAL A 128 10.84 11.35 3.22
CA VAL A 128 10.45 9.98 2.79
C VAL A 128 10.58 9.87 1.28
N ASN A 129 10.03 10.83 0.54
CA ASN A 129 10.04 10.79 -0.92
C ASN A 129 11.47 10.84 -1.49
N SER A 130 12.37 11.64 -0.92
CA SER A 130 13.75 11.73 -1.39
C SER A 130 14.53 10.43 -1.24
N VAL A 131 14.22 9.64 -0.19
CA VAL A 131 14.90 8.37 0.08
C VAL A 131 14.35 7.23 -0.77
N PHE A 132 13.03 7.12 -0.89
CA PHE A 132 12.41 5.92 -1.45
C PHE A 132 11.87 6.05 -2.88
N LEU A 133 11.47 7.26 -3.31
CA LEU A 133 11.01 7.48 -4.68
C LEU A 133 12.18 7.88 -5.58
N LYS A 134 13.09 8.72 -5.06
CA LYS A 134 14.28 9.28 -5.73
C LYS A 134 14.00 10.07 -7.01
N ASP A 135 13.38 9.43 -8.01
CA ASP A 135 12.94 9.98 -9.28
C ASP A 135 11.42 9.78 -9.47
N THR A 136 10.64 10.82 -9.19
CA THR A 136 9.18 10.78 -9.35
C THR A 136 8.76 10.70 -10.82
N LYS A 137 9.57 11.20 -11.77
CA LYS A 137 9.27 11.10 -13.21
C LYS A 137 9.37 9.66 -13.69
N LEU A 138 10.33 8.90 -13.15
CA LEU A 138 10.43 7.46 -13.43
C LEU A 138 9.19 6.72 -12.91
N VAL A 139 8.72 7.04 -11.70
CA VAL A 139 7.51 6.47 -11.12
C VAL A 139 6.28 6.75 -11.99
N GLU A 140 6.11 7.99 -12.43
CA GLU A 140 5.02 8.39 -13.33
C GLU A 140 5.10 7.70 -14.69
N THR A 141 6.30 7.46 -15.20
CA THR A 141 6.51 6.74 -16.46
C THR A 141 6.13 5.26 -16.33
N VAL A 142 6.46 4.62 -15.19
CA VAL A 142 6.20 3.19 -14.97
C VAL A 142 4.72 2.91 -14.65
N PHE A 143 4.09 3.70 -13.80
CA PHE A 143 2.72 3.40 -13.32
C PHE A 143 1.62 4.25 -13.97
N HIS A 144 1.98 5.29 -14.72
CA HIS A 144 1.07 6.33 -15.20
C HIS A 144 0.38 7.09 -14.06
N SER A 145 0.50 8.41 -14.04
CA SER A 145 -0.13 9.22 -12.98
C SER A 145 -1.66 9.22 -13.11
N ALA A 146 -2.31 8.89 -12.01
CA ALA A 146 -3.75 9.03 -11.78
C ALA A 146 -4.05 10.20 -10.83
N ASP A 147 -3.13 11.16 -10.67
CA ASP A 147 -3.28 12.27 -9.72
C ASP A 147 -4.50 13.15 -9.98
N GLN A 148 -5.00 13.10 -11.22
CA GLN A 148 -6.19 13.81 -11.68
C GLN A 148 -7.51 13.07 -11.35
N CYS A 149 -7.44 11.85 -10.84
CA CYS A 149 -8.64 11.10 -10.48
C CYS A 149 -9.37 11.72 -9.29
N TYR A 150 -10.70 11.66 -9.36
CA TYR A 150 -11.58 12.07 -8.26
C TYR A 150 -11.20 11.36 -6.95
N PHE A 151 -11.24 12.11 -5.86
CA PHE A 151 -10.98 11.61 -4.52
C PHE A 151 -11.98 12.21 -3.55
N ASP A 152 -12.70 11.33 -2.86
CA ASP A 152 -13.57 11.67 -1.75
C ASP A 152 -12.98 11.08 -0.46
N PRO A 153 -12.49 11.92 0.47
CA PRO A 153 -11.98 11.46 1.75
C PRO A 153 -13.00 10.65 2.56
N VAL A 154 -14.30 10.97 2.45
CA VAL A 154 -15.36 10.29 3.20
C VAL A 154 -15.56 8.87 2.67
N THR A 155 -15.74 8.71 1.35
CA THR A 155 -15.83 7.40 0.70
C THR A 155 -14.54 6.60 0.88
N PHE A 156 -13.38 7.25 0.83
CA PHE A 156 -12.10 6.58 1.10
C PHE A 156 -12.05 6.04 2.53
N SER A 157 -12.45 6.83 3.52
CA SER A 157 -12.52 6.38 4.91
C SER A 157 -13.45 5.17 5.08
N ALA A 158 -14.60 5.17 4.41
CA ALA A 158 -15.51 4.01 4.41
C ALA A 158 -14.90 2.78 3.71
N SER A 159 -14.03 3.00 2.73
CA SER A 159 -13.37 1.93 1.97
C SER A 159 -12.34 1.17 2.78
N ILE A 160 -11.81 1.74 3.86
CA ILE A 160 -10.91 1.05 4.79
C ILE A 160 -11.65 -0.12 5.43
N ALA A 161 -12.76 0.14 6.11
CA ALA A 161 -13.56 -0.90 6.76
C ALA A 161 -14.11 -1.91 5.72
N ALA A 162 -14.56 -1.43 4.56
CA ALA A 162 -15.04 -2.30 3.49
C ALA A 162 -13.93 -3.21 2.93
N TRP A 163 -12.67 -2.76 2.87
CA TRP A 163 -11.53 -3.57 2.48
C TRP A 163 -11.22 -4.63 3.54
N GLU A 164 -11.22 -4.27 4.81
CA GLU A 164 -10.98 -5.20 5.92
C GLU A 164 -12.05 -6.29 5.95
N ASP A 165 -13.32 -5.93 5.85
CA ASP A 165 -14.44 -6.89 5.77
C ASP A 165 -14.33 -7.80 4.54
N TYR A 166 -14.02 -7.22 3.37
CA TYR A 166 -13.82 -7.97 2.14
C TYR A 166 -12.67 -8.98 2.27
N SER A 167 -11.53 -8.56 2.84
CA SER A 167 -10.37 -9.40 3.07
C SER A 167 -10.68 -10.54 4.04
N CYS A 168 -11.42 -10.25 5.11
CA CYS A 168 -11.89 -11.24 6.06
C CYS A 168 -12.78 -12.29 5.40
N LYS A 169 -13.71 -11.87 4.54
CA LYS A 169 -14.62 -12.77 3.83
C LYS A 169 -13.85 -13.63 2.83
N LEU A 170 -12.99 -13.01 2.01
CA LEU A 170 -12.21 -13.71 1.00
C LEU A 170 -11.28 -14.76 1.64
N HIS A 171 -10.66 -14.44 2.78
CA HIS A 171 -9.84 -15.41 3.51
C HIS A 171 -10.63 -16.66 3.91
N LYS A 172 -11.85 -16.48 4.45
CA LYS A 172 -12.74 -17.60 4.80
C LYS A 172 -13.12 -18.43 3.57
N GLU A 173 -13.44 -17.77 2.46
CA GLU A 173 -13.78 -18.45 1.20
C GLU A 173 -12.59 -19.27 0.67
N ILE A 174 -11.39 -18.70 0.65
CA ILE A 174 -10.16 -19.39 0.25
C ILE A 174 -9.96 -20.65 1.12
N LEU A 175 -10.07 -20.52 2.45
CA LEU A 175 -9.90 -21.66 3.37
C LEU A 175 -10.92 -22.77 3.11
N LEU A 176 -12.17 -22.42 2.80
CA LEU A 176 -13.22 -23.38 2.45
C LEU A 176 -12.96 -24.05 1.09
N SER A 177 -12.32 -23.36 0.14
CA SER A 177 -11.98 -23.90 -1.17
C SER A 177 -10.70 -24.76 -1.17
N LEU A 178 -9.79 -24.59 -0.19
CA LEU A 178 -8.52 -25.33 -0.13
C LEU A 178 -8.66 -26.86 -0.27
N PRO A 179 -9.61 -27.54 0.39
CA PRO A 179 -9.78 -28.99 0.23
C PRO A 179 -10.12 -29.38 -1.20
N GLN A 180 -11.00 -28.61 -1.86
CA GLN A 180 -11.37 -28.84 -3.25
C GLN A 180 -10.18 -28.62 -4.18
N TRP A 181 -9.41 -27.55 -3.99
CA TRP A 181 -8.21 -27.30 -4.79
C TRP A 181 -7.15 -28.39 -4.62
N ARG A 182 -7.01 -28.98 -3.42
CA ARG A 182 -6.16 -30.15 -3.20
C ARG A 182 -6.70 -31.40 -3.89
N ALA A 183 -8.01 -31.65 -3.81
CA ALA A 183 -8.64 -32.81 -4.45
C ALA A 183 -8.47 -32.77 -5.98
N HIS A 184 -8.51 -31.57 -6.58
CA HIS A 184 -8.30 -31.35 -8.02
C HIS A 184 -6.83 -31.15 -8.40
N GLN A 185 -5.88 -31.38 -7.48
CA GLN A 185 -4.44 -31.20 -7.69
C GLN A 185 -4.01 -29.79 -8.15
N ALA A 186 -4.85 -28.78 -7.95
CA ALA A 186 -4.50 -27.38 -8.21
C ALA A 186 -3.48 -26.84 -7.18
N ILE A 187 -3.46 -27.43 -5.98
CA ILE A 187 -2.43 -27.16 -4.97
C ILE A 187 -1.84 -28.50 -4.53
N TYR A 188 -0.53 -28.64 -4.67
CA TYR A 188 0.24 -29.80 -4.22
C TYR A 188 1.34 -29.38 -3.25
N ARG A 189 1.75 -30.32 -2.40
CA ARG A 189 2.89 -30.10 -1.50
C ARG A 189 4.17 -30.37 -2.27
N ILE A 190 5.06 -29.41 -2.30
CA ILE A 190 6.45 -29.62 -2.74
C ILE A 190 7.17 -30.26 -1.55
N LYS A 191 7.75 -31.44 -1.76
CA LYS A 191 8.73 -32.00 -0.83
C LYS A 191 10.09 -31.45 -1.26
N PHE A 192 10.79 -30.81 -0.33
CA PHE A 192 12.20 -30.50 -0.53
C PHE A 192 12.98 -31.69 -0.01
N ASP A 193 13.70 -32.37 -0.90
CA ASP A 193 14.70 -33.33 -0.48
C ASP A 193 15.85 -32.54 0.15
N VAL A 194 16.11 -32.79 1.43
CA VAL A 194 17.26 -32.23 2.13
C VAL A 194 18.49 -32.99 1.62
N ALA A 195 19.33 -32.29 0.85
CA ALA A 195 20.65 -32.78 0.44
C ALA A 195 21.65 -32.66 1.60
#